data_AF-A0A497EES5-F1
#
_entry.id   AF-A0A497EES5-F1
#
_cell.length_a   1.000
_cell.length_b   1.000
_cell.length_c   1.000
_cell.angle_alpha   90.00
_cell.angle_beta   90.00
_cell.angle_gamma   90.00
#
_symmetry.space_group_name_H-M   'P 1'
#
loop_
_entity.id
_entity.type
_entity.pdbx_description
1 polymer ?
#
loop_
_entity_poly.entity_id
_entity_poly.type
_entity_poly.pdbx_seq_one_letter_code
_entity_poly.pdbx_strand_id
1 'polypeptide(L)'
;MDEMESLRLDIWLDVACLFKTRSQAQAACKRGRVDVNGQNGKPHRVIRPGDRINISLPGGGKRIVVVKTLTDRHIPRAQARELFDDLTPKPTPEELELRKLQRLSTPVPRVHGAGAPKKKERRELRRAKEGWAEE
;
A
#
# COMPACT_ATOMS: atom_id res chain seq x y z
N MET A 1 4.86 -29.05 11.56
CA MET A 1 4.06 -27.81 11.50
C MET A 1 4.69 -26.89 12.53
N ASP A 2 5.45 -25.89 12.10
CA ASP A 2 5.94 -24.86 13.04
C ASP A 2 4.76 -23.93 13.30
N GLU A 3 3.95 -24.29 14.29
CA GLU A 3 2.96 -23.38 14.85
C GLU A 3 3.69 -22.47 15.83
N MET A 4 4.01 -21.26 15.37
CA MET A 4 4.54 -20.22 16.25
C MET A 4 3.39 -19.57 17.03
N GLU A 5 3.59 -19.36 18.33
CA GLU A 5 2.61 -18.63 19.16
C GLU A 5 2.61 -17.13 18.88
N SER A 6 3.72 -16.59 18.37
CA SER A 6 3.85 -15.17 18.09
C SER A 6 4.93 -14.87 17.05
N LEU A 7 4.72 -13.84 16.23
CA LEU A 7 5.67 -13.42 15.19
C LEU A 7 5.64 -11.90 15.02
N ARG A 8 6.71 -11.32 14.48
CA ARG A 8 6.72 -9.88 14.14
C ARG A 8 5.86 -9.60 12.93
N LEU A 9 5.07 -8.53 13.01
CA LEU A 9 4.19 -8.06 11.95
C LEU A 9 4.92 -7.90 10.61
N ASP A 10 6.11 -7.27 10.60
CA ASP A 10 6.85 -7.03 9.37
C ASP A 10 7.32 -8.31 8.65
N ILE A 11 7.66 -9.34 9.41
CA ILE A 11 8.05 -10.65 8.87
C ILE A 11 6.82 -11.38 8.35
N TRP A 12 5.75 -11.42 9.14
CA TRP A 12 4.54 -12.12 8.75
C TRP A 12 3.89 -11.51 7.50
N LEU A 13 3.85 -10.18 7.38
CA LEU A 13 3.33 -9.49 6.20
C LEU A 13 4.08 -9.83 4.90
N ASP A 14 5.37 -10.12 5.00
CA ASP A 14 6.23 -10.55 3.89
C ASP A 14 5.94 -12.00 3.52
N VAL A 15 5.96 -12.90 4.52
CA VAL A 15 5.70 -14.33 4.35
C VAL A 15 4.28 -14.61 3.83
N ALA A 16 3.28 -13.86 4.32
CA ALA A 16 1.91 -13.91 3.86
C ALA A 16 1.71 -13.32 2.44
N CYS A 17 2.78 -12.87 1.78
CA CYS A 17 2.76 -12.30 0.43
C CYS A 17 1.78 -11.10 0.28
N LEU A 18 1.52 -10.38 1.38
CA LEU A 18 0.66 -9.19 1.39
C LEU A 18 1.41 -7.95 0.87
N PHE A 19 2.73 -7.95 1.03
CA PHE A 19 3.66 -7.02 0.41
C PHE A 19 4.65 -7.76 -0.49
N LYS A 20 5.28 -7.06 -1.44
CA LYS A 20 6.25 -7.68 -2.34
C LYS A 20 7.58 -7.99 -1.63
N THR A 21 7.93 -7.19 -0.63
CA THR A 21 9.14 -7.35 0.17
C THR A 21 8.91 -6.88 1.61
N ARG A 22 9.68 -7.41 2.55
CA ARG A 22 9.71 -6.95 3.95
C ARG A 22 9.92 -5.45 4.09
N SER A 23 10.83 -4.86 3.30
CA SER A 23 11.07 -3.40 3.33
C SER A 23 9.83 -2.59 2.97
N GLN A 24 9.00 -3.09 2.05
CA GLN A 24 7.72 -2.45 1.73
C GLN A 24 6.71 -2.60 2.86
N ALA A 25 6.65 -3.77 3.51
CA ALA A 25 5.80 -3.97 4.69
C ALA A 25 6.19 -3.01 5.83
N GLN A 26 7.49 -2.89 6.12
CA GLN A 26 8.01 -1.95 7.11
C GLN A 26 7.68 -0.50 6.77
N ALA A 27 7.84 -0.11 5.50
CA ALA A 27 7.50 1.24 5.03
C ALA A 27 6.00 1.52 5.17
N ALA A 28 5.13 0.55 4.88
CA ALA A 28 3.68 0.68 5.05
C ALA A 28 3.29 0.85 6.52
N CYS A 29 3.86 0.03 7.41
CA CYS A 29 3.71 0.15 8.85
C CYS A 29 4.16 1.52 9.38
N LYS A 30 5.34 2.02 8.96
CA LYS A 30 5.86 3.35 9.34
C LYS A 30 4.99 4.50 8.85
N ARG A 31 4.33 4.33 7.70
CA ARG A 31 3.41 5.31 7.10
C ARG A 31 1.99 5.25 7.69
N GLY A 32 1.75 4.43 8.71
CA GLY A 32 0.42 4.27 9.31
C GLY A 32 -0.61 3.65 8.37
N ARG A 33 -0.17 2.81 7.43
CA ARG A 33 -1.07 2.11 6.50
C ARG A 33 -1.49 0.73 6.99
N VAL A 34 -0.94 0.28 8.11
CA VAL A 34 -1.20 -1.05 8.67
C VAL A 34 -1.63 -0.87 10.11
N ASP A 35 -2.82 -1.35 10.42
CA ASP A 35 -3.36 -1.41 11.77
C ASP A 35 -3.55 -2.86 12.20
N VAL A 36 -3.28 -3.13 13.48
CA VAL A 36 -3.53 -4.42 14.12
C VAL A 36 -4.54 -4.21 15.24
N ASN A 37 -5.68 -4.87 15.16
CA ASN A 37 -6.80 -4.74 16.11
C ASN A 37 -7.22 -3.28 16.37
N GLY A 38 -7.20 -2.46 15.31
CA GLY A 38 -7.57 -1.03 15.38
C GLY A 38 -6.49 -0.10 15.94
N GLN A 39 -5.29 -0.61 16.22
CA GLN A 39 -4.15 0.20 16.65
C GLN A 39 -3.05 0.21 15.59
N ASN A 40 -2.30 1.31 15.51
CA ASN A 40 -1.20 1.46 14.57
C ASN A 40 -0.17 0.31 14.70
N GLY A 41 0.03 -0.44 13.62
CA GLY A 41 0.91 -1.59 13.55
C GLY A 41 2.35 -1.18 13.32
N LYS A 42 3.13 -0.97 14.38
CA LYS A 42 4.58 -0.78 14.25
C LYS A 42 5.22 -2.04 13.62
N PRO A 43 6.30 -1.91 12.81
CA PRO A 43 6.91 -3.07 12.15
C PRO A 43 7.33 -4.21 13.11
N HIS A 44 7.83 -3.86 14.30
CA HIS A 44 8.27 -4.80 15.32
C HIS A 44 7.14 -5.26 16.26
N ARG A 45 5.90 -4.85 16.00
CA ARG A 45 4.75 -5.32 16.79
C ARG A 45 4.65 -6.83 16.66
N VAL A 46 4.48 -7.50 17.78
CA VAL A 46 4.22 -8.94 17.83
C VAL A 46 2.74 -9.18 17.56
N ILE A 47 2.45 -10.15 16.68
CA ILE A 47 1.11 -10.59 16.33
C ILE A 47 0.92 -12.05 16.72
N ARG A 48 -0.35 -12.45 16.88
CA ARG A 48 -0.79 -13.79 17.24
C ARG A 48 -1.87 -14.29 16.27
N PRO A 49 -2.10 -15.61 16.16
CA PRO A 49 -3.29 -16.13 15.50
C PRO A 49 -4.55 -15.50 16.09
N GLY A 50 -5.51 -15.16 15.23
CA GLY A 50 -6.73 -14.43 15.56
C GLY A 50 -6.63 -12.91 15.47
N ASP A 51 -5.42 -12.34 15.36
CA ASP A 51 -5.27 -10.89 15.20
C ASP A 51 -5.86 -10.41 13.87
N ARG A 52 -6.56 -9.28 13.91
CA ARG A 52 -7.14 -8.62 12.73
C ARG A 52 -6.19 -7.55 12.23
N ILE A 53 -5.75 -7.68 10.98
CA ILE A 53 -4.85 -6.74 10.31
C ILE A 53 -5.63 -5.99 9.24
N ASN A 54 -5.61 -4.66 9.31
CA ASN A 54 -6.17 -3.77 8.30
C ASN A 54 -5.05 -3.09 7.53
N ILE A 55 -5.08 -3.20 6.21
CA ILE A 55 -4.07 -2.66 5.31
C ILE A 55 -4.75 -1.65 4.38
N SER A 56 -4.30 -0.40 4.45
CA SER A 56 -4.67 0.65 3.52
C SER A 56 -3.84 0.53 2.24
N LEU A 57 -4.52 0.21 1.14
CA LEU A 57 -3.92 0.07 -0.19
C LEU A 57 -3.82 1.42 -0.91
N PRO A 58 -2.89 1.55 -1.86
CA PRO A 58 -2.87 2.71 -2.75
C PRO A 58 -4.21 2.90 -3.48
N GLY A 59 -4.62 4.16 -3.63
CA GLY A 59 -5.88 4.52 -4.29
C GLY A 59 -7.13 4.12 -3.48
N GLY A 60 -7.11 4.33 -2.16
CA GLY A 60 -8.30 4.30 -1.29
C GLY A 60 -8.85 2.92 -0.92
N GLY A 61 -8.29 1.83 -1.46
CA GLY A 61 -8.73 0.48 -1.10
C GLY A 61 -8.31 0.09 0.31
N LYS A 62 -9.10 -0.76 0.96
CA LYS A 62 -8.73 -1.41 2.22
C LYS A 62 -8.65 -2.92 2.00
N ARG A 63 -7.78 -3.57 2.75
CA ARG A 63 -7.69 -5.03 2.81
C ARG A 63 -7.70 -5.44 4.27
N ILE A 64 -8.61 -6.31 4.63
CA ILE A 64 -8.81 -6.75 6.01
C ILE A 64 -8.55 -8.24 6.06
N VAL A 65 -7.60 -8.67 6.87
CA VAL A 65 -7.24 -10.08 7.02
C VAL A 65 -7.22 -10.46 8.49
N VAL A 66 -7.56 -11.72 8.78
CA VAL A 66 -7.42 -12.31 10.12
C VAL A 66 -6.31 -13.34 10.06
N VAL A 67 -5.35 -13.25 10.98
CA VAL A 67 -4.22 -14.18 11.06
C VAL A 67 -4.74 -15.55 11.48
N LYS A 68 -4.46 -16.60 10.70
CA LYS A 68 -4.84 -17.98 11.04
C LYS A 68 -3.65 -18.78 11.57
N THR A 69 -2.50 -18.66 10.90
CA THR A 69 -1.28 -19.37 11.27
C THR A 69 -0.08 -18.45 11.13
N LEU A 70 0.94 -18.69 11.96
CA LEU A 70 2.19 -17.95 11.95
C LEU A 70 3.33 -18.84 11.48
N THR A 71 4.13 -18.34 10.55
CA THR A 71 5.36 -18.99 10.09
C THR A 71 6.35 -17.90 9.67
N ASP A 72 7.62 -18.09 9.98
CA ASP A 72 8.72 -17.19 9.60
C ASP A 72 9.46 -17.68 8.35
N ARG A 73 9.13 -18.87 7.86
CA ARG A 73 9.75 -19.48 6.69
C ARG A 73 9.18 -18.90 5.40
N HIS A 74 10.02 -18.80 4.38
CA HIS A 74 9.55 -18.42 3.05
C HIS A 74 8.70 -19.55 2.45
N ILE A 75 7.47 -19.22 2.03
CA ILE A 75 6.52 -20.17 1.45
C ILE A 75 6.07 -19.73 0.06
N PRO A 76 5.65 -20.66 -0.81
CA PRO A 76 5.04 -20.32 -2.09
C PRO A 76 3.77 -19.48 -1.91
N ARG A 77 3.51 -18.59 -2.88
CA ARG A 77 2.34 -17.70 -2.87
C ARG A 77 0.99 -18.43 -2.72
N ALA A 78 0.89 -19.67 -3.22
CA ALA A 78 -0.31 -20.49 -3.08
C ALA A 78 -0.60 -20.81 -1.61
N GLN A 79 0.42 -21.23 -0.85
CA GLN A 79 0.32 -21.57 0.57
C GLN A 79 0.16 -20.32 1.44
N ALA A 80 0.72 -19.18 1.04
CA ALA A 80 0.59 -17.93 1.79
C ALA A 80 -0.86 -17.48 2.02
N ARG A 81 -1.79 -17.87 1.13
CA ARG A 81 -3.22 -17.61 1.28
C ARG A 81 -3.86 -18.40 2.42
N GLU A 82 -3.25 -19.50 2.85
CA GLU A 82 -3.77 -20.33 3.94
C GLU A 82 -3.41 -19.76 5.32
N LEU A 83 -2.46 -18.82 5.38
CA LEU A 83 -2.03 -18.18 6.63
C LEU A 83 -3.04 -17.17 7.19
N PHE A 84 -4.02 -16.75 6.39
CA PHE A 84 -4.99 -15.74 6.80
C PHE A 84 -6.35 -15.93 6.13
N ASP A 85 -7.40 -15.48 6.81
CA ASP A 85 -8.73 -15.35 6.23
C ASP A 85 -8.92 -13.92 5.71
N ASP A 86 -9.28 -13.77 4.43
CA ASP A 86 -9.52 -12.47 3.81
C ASP A 86 -10.97 -12.02 4.07
N LEU A 87 -11.14 -11.03 4.94
CA LEU A 87 -12.43 -10.42 5.30
C LEU A 87 -12.61 -9.06 4.62
N THR A 88 -11.94 -8.83 3.49
CA THR A 88 -12.04 -7.57 2.76
C THR A 88 -13.47 -7.38 2.23
N PRO A 89 -14.20 -6.35 2.68
CA PRO A 89 -15.52 -6.08 2.16
C PRO A 89 -15.43 -5.71 0.67
N LYS A 90 -16.46 -6.07 -0.09
CA LYS A 90 -16.57 -5.58 -1.47
C LYS A 90 -16.68 -4.05 -1.43
N PRO A 91 -15.93 -3.33 -2.28
CA PRO A 91 -16.01 -1.88 -2.32
C PRO A 91 -17.43 -1.44 -2.68
N THR A 92 -17.91 -0.38 -2.04
CA THR A 92 -19.21 0.19 -2.36
C THR A 92 -19.19 0.83 -3.76
N PRO A 93 -20.36 1.03 -4.41
CA PRO A 93 -20.43 1.72 -5.70
C PRO A 93 -19.78 3.12 -5.65
N GLU A 94 -20.01 3.86 -4.57
CA GLU A 94 -19.42 5.18 -4.32
C GLU A 94 -17.89 5.13 -4.20
N GLU A 95 -17.35 4.16 -3.44
CA GLU A 95 -15.90 3.95 -3.34
C GLU A 95 -15.31 3.60 -4.70
N LEU A 96 -16.02 2.82 -5.52
CA LEU A 96 -15.57 2.46 -6.86
C LEU A 96 -15.54 3.68 -7.80
N GLU A 97 -16.55 4.54 -7.75
CA GLU A 97 -16.60 5.80 -8.50
C GLU A 97 -15.48 6.76 -8.08
N LEU A 98 -15.29 6.96 -6.77
CA LEU A 98 -14.20 7.77 -6.25
C LEU A 98 -12.85 7.24 -6.74
N ARG A 99 -12.67 5.90 -6.76
CA ARG A 99 -11.46 5.26 -7.28
C ARG A 99 -11.25 5.51 -8.77
N LYS A 100 -12.33 5.53 -9.57
CA LYS A 100 -12.28 5.86 -11.00
C LYS A 100 -11.87 7.32 -11.21
N LEU A 101 -12.51 8.25 -10.50
CA LEU A 101 -12.19 9.68 -10.56
C LEU A 101 -10.74 9.95 -10.16
N GLN A 102 -10.25 9.32 -9.10
CA GLN A 102 -8.87 9.48 -8.65
C GLN A 102 -7.85 8.95 -9.68
N ARG A 103 -8.18 7.88 -10.40
CA ARG A 103 -7.34 7.38 -11.52
C ARG A 103 -7.31 8.36 -12.68
N LEU A 104 -8.45 8.95 -13.02
CA LEU A 104 -8.56 9.94 -14.10
C LEU A 104 -7.81 11.24 -13.75
N SER A 105 -7.78 11.63 -12.48
CA SER A 105 -7.07 12.83 -12.03
C SER A 105 -5.56 12.60 -11.79
N THR A 106 -5.07 11.35 -11.88
CA THR A 106 -3.66 11.06 -11.64
C THR A 106 -2.85 11.57 -12.84
N PRO A 107 -1.89 12.50 -12.64
CA PRO A 107 -1.10 13.02 -13.75
C PRO A 107 -0.34 11.88 -14.43
N VAL A 108 -0.37 11.86 -15.76
CA VAL A 108 0.41 10.89 -16.54
C VAL A 108 1.88 11.02 -16.15
N PRO A 109 2.56 9.92 -15.76
CA PRO A 109 3.99 9.98 -15.48
C PRO A 109 4.72 10.57 -16.68
N ARG A 110 5.56 11.58 -16.44
CA ARG A 110 6.40 12.13 -17.51
C ARG A 110 7.28 11.01 -18.06
N VAL A 111 7.42 10.94 -19.38
CA VAL A 111 8.27 9.95 -20.05
C VAL A 111 9.67 10.03 -19.46
N HIS A 112 10.20 8.88 -19.02
CA HIS A 112 11.55 8.80 -18.47
C HIS A 112 12.55 9.29 -19.53
N GLY A 113 13.41 10.25 -19.17
CA GLY A 113 14.34 10.89 -20.12
C GLY A 113 13.84 12.18 -20.78
N ALA A 114 12.59 12.61 -20.55
CA ALA A 114 12.09 13.91 -21.02
C ALA A 114 12.81 15.13 -20.39
N GLY A 115 13.69 14.91 -19.42
CA GLY A 115 14.52 15.94 -18.80
C GLY A 115 13.73 16.96 -17.97
N ALA A 116 14.45 17.87 -17.33
CA ALA A 116 13.87 19.15 -16.91
C ALA A 116 13.66 20.02 -18.16
N PRO A 117 12.64 20.89 -18.20
CA PRO A 117 12.41 21.78 -19.33
C PRO A 117 13.72 22.47 -19.75
N LYS A 118 14.06 22.36 -21.03
CA LYS A 118 15.23 23.05 -21.58
C LYS A 118 15.06 24.55 -21.33
N LYS A 119 16.16 25.31 -21.24
CA LYS A 119 16.15 26.75 -20.92
C LYS A 119 15.16 27.54 -21.80
N LYS A 120 14.98 27.13 -23.06
CA LYS A 120 14.02 27.70 -24.01
C LYS A 120 12.56 27.44 -23.57
N GLU A 121 12.19 26.19 -23.35
CA GLU A 121 10.86 25.79 -22.86
C GLU A 121 10.52 26.45 -21.52
N ARG A 122 11.51 26.61 -20.63
CA ARG A 122 11.34 27.31 -19.34
C ARG A 122 11.04 28.80 -19.51
N ARG A 123 11.64 29.45 -20.51
CA ARG A 123 11.37 30.86 -20.87
C ARG A 123 10.02 31.02 -21.56
N GLU A 124 9.61 30.05 -22.37
CA GLU A 124 8.30 30.02 -23.02
C GLU A 124 7.19 29.81 -22.00
N LEU A 125 7.34 28.87 -21.06
CA LEU A 125 6.45 28.68 -19.93
C LEU A 125 6.32 29.93 -19.06
N ARG A 126 7.43 30.65 -18.83
CA ARG A 126 7.40 31.91 -18.06
C ARG A 126 6.66 33.01 -18.82
N ARG A 127 6.92 33.19 -20.12
CA ARG A 127 6.21 34.16 -20.96
C ARG A 127 4.72 33.85 -21.08
N ALA A 128 4.37 32.58 -21.23
CA ALA A 128 2.96 32.16 -21.23
C ALA A 128 2.29 32.48 -19.89
N LYS A 129 2.98 32.30 -18.76
CA LYS A 129 2.47 32.70 -17.44
C LYS A 129 2.35 34.22 -17.26
N GLU A 130 3.28 34.99 -17.80
CA GLU A 130 3.29 36.45 -17.73
C GLU A 130 2.18 37.05 -18.62
N GLY A 131 1.95 36.51 -19.82
CA GLY A 131 0.88 36.96 -20.71
C GLY A 131 -0.54 36.58 -20.30
N TRP A 132 -0.71 35.57 -19.43
CA TRP A 132 -2.02 35.21 -18.84
C TRP A 132 -2.39 36.06 -17.61
N ALA A 133 -1.48 36.92 -17.14
CA ALA A 133 -1.66 37.75 -15.95
C ALA A 133 -1.99 39.22 -16.28
N GLU A 134 -1.94 39.59 -17.57
CA GLU A 134 -2.17 40.97 -18.06
C GLU A 134 -3.50 41.13 -18.83
N GLU A 135 -4.41 40.15 -18.73
CA GLU A 135 -5.78 40.18 -19.28
C GLU A 135 -6.79 39.87 -18.16
#